data_AF-A0A258LEK1-F1
#
_entry.id   AF-A0A258LEK1-F1
#
_cell.length_a   1.000
_cell.length_b   1.000
_cell.length_c   1.000
_cell.angle_alpha   90.00
_cell.angle_beta   90.00
_cell.angle_gamma   90.00
#
_symmetry.space_group_name_H-M   'P 1'
#
loop_
_entity.id
_entity.type
_entity.pdbx_description
1 polymer ?
#
loop_
_entity_poly.entity_id
_entity_poly.type
_entity_poly.pdbx_seq_one_letter_code
_entity_poly.pdbx_strand_id
1 'polypeptide(L)'
;AIVDKKNTAATNCYLYAGLSDTVSMNLTHLGDSITGYLVYNFKEKDKNTGTINGRMNGNILIAEYTFLSEGIQSCRQVAFKLEGDKFIEGYGESYSRNDRFFFKYPDSLNFDSSYKLRETDCL
;
A
#
# COMPACT_ATOMS: atom_id res chain seq x y z
N ALA A 1 22.06 -15.34 28.95
CA ALA A 1 21.45 -15.94 27.74
C ALA A 1 21.09 -14.80 26.80
N ILE A 2 21.74 -14.72 25.65
CA ILE A 2 21.36 -13.77 24.59
C ILE A 2 20.09 -14.39 23.99
N VAL A 3 18.95 -13.75 24.21
CA VAL A 3 17.70 -14.15 23.54
C VAL A 3 17.81 -13.62 22.12
N ASP A 4 18.14 -14.52 21.19
CA ASP A 4 18.00 -14.26 19.77
C ASP A 4 16.55 -13.85 19.50
N LYS A 5 16.33 -12.54 19.29
CA LYS A 5 15.08 -12.03 18.70
C LYS A 5 15.00 -12.64 17.32
N LYS A 6 14.27 -13.75 17.21
CA LYS A 6 13.87 -14.39 15.97
C LYS A 6 13.08 -13.36 15.16
N ASN A 7 13.78 -12.64 14.30
CA ASN A 7 13.23 -11.65 13.38
C ASN A 7 12.41 -12.40 12.34
N THR A 8 11.20 -12.77 12.74
CA THR A 8 10.25 -13.48 11.90
C THR A 8 9.48 -12.38 11.19
N ALA A 9 9.72 -12.22 9.90
CA ALA A 9 8.95 -11.30 9.09
C ALA A 9 7.47 -11.67 9.22
N ALA A 10 6.66 -10.74 9.74
CA ALA A 10 5.23 -10.93 9.88
C ALA A 10 4.58 -10.52 8.56
N THR A 11 3.73 -11.40 8.01
CA THR A 11 2.93 -11.08 6.83
C THR A 11 1.50 -10.82 7.26
N ASN A 12 0.96 -9.66 6.90
CA ASN A 12 -0.43 -9.28 7.13
C ASN A 12 -1.10 -9.03 5.79
N CYS A 13 -2.35 -9.46 5.66
CA CYS A 13 -3.13 -9.33 4.44
C CYS A 13 -4.34 -8.46 4.69
N TYR A 14 -4.68 -7.62 3.72
CA TYR A 14 -5.76 -6.66 3.83
C TYR A 14 -6.61 -6.67 2.56
N LEU A 15 -7.92 -6.55 2.74
CA LEU A 15 -8.88 -6.60 1.66
C LEU A 15 -9.97 -5.53 1.83
N TYR A 16 -10.24 -4.82 0.74
CA TYR A 16 -11.51 -4.18 0.50
C TYR A 16 -12.25 -4.99 -0.59
N ALA A 17 -13.50 -5.35 -0.32
CA ALA A 17 -14.38 -6.03 -1.26
C ALA A 17 -15.73 -5.30 -1.33
N GLY A 18 -15.88 -4.46 -2.35
CA GLY A 18 -17.16 -3.82 -2.70
C GLY A 18 -17.98 -4.66 -3.68
N LEU A 19 -19.06 -4.08 -4.21
CA LEU A 19 -19.96 -4.78 -5.14
C LEU A 19 -19.26 -5.20 -6.46
N SER A 20 -18.33 -4.40 -6.94
CA SER A 20 -17.60 -4.67 -8.19
C SER A 20 -16.13 -4.30 -8.16
N ASP A 21 -15.68 -3.75 -7.03
CA ASP A 21 -14.34 -3.23 -6.85
C ASP A 21 -13.66 -4.00 -5.73
N THR A 22 -12.42 -4.42 -5.97
CA THR A 22 -11.59 -5.03 -4.94
C THR A 22 -10.23 -4.36 -4.87
N VAL A 23 -9.73 -4.21 -3.65
CA VAL A 23 -8.35 -3.79 -3.40
C VAL A 23 -7.75 -4.78 -2.41
N SER A 24 -6.67 -5.44 -2.78
CA SER A 24 -5.96 -6.35 -1.89
C SER A 24 -4.52 -5.90 -1.69
N MET A 25 -4.03 -6.07 -0.46
CA MET A 25 -2.68 -5.68 -0.07
C MET A 25 -2.08 -6.73 0.87
N ASN A 26 -0.90 -7.22 0.53
CA ASN A 26 -0.13 -8.16 1.36
C ASN A 26 1.16 -7.47 1.79
N LEU A 27 1.38 -7.33 3.09
CA LEU A 27 2.51 -6.60 3.66
C LEU A 27 3.41 -7.55 4.43
N THR A 28 4.71 -7.49 4.17
CA THR A 28 5.76 -8.16 4.95
C THR A 28 6.52 -7.10 5.74
N HIS A 29 6.54 -7.27 7.07
CA HIS A 29 7.13 -6.32 8.00
C HIS A 29 8.55 -6.75 8.39
N LEU A 30 9.51 -5.82 8.26
CA LEU A 30 10.87 -5.94 8.77
C LEU A 30 11.23 -4.68 9.56
N GLY A 31 10.87 -4.67 10.85
CA GLY A 31 10.85 -3.41 11.62
C GLY A 31 9.85 -2.43 10.99
N ASP A 32 10.31 -1.22 10.70
CA ASP A 32 9.48 -0.22 10.01
C ASP A 32 9.44 -0.42 8.49
N SER A 33 10.38 -1.19 7.92
CA SER A 33 10.43 -1.43 6.48
C SER A 33 9.31 -2.37 6.06
N ILE A 34 8.62 -2.00 4.98
CA ILE A 34 7.50 -2.74 4.41
C ILE A 34 7.84 -3.11 2.98
N THR A 35 7.68 -4.39 2.65
CA THR A 35 7.57 -4.86 1.27
C THR A 35 6.23 -5.55 1.08
N GLY A 36 5.76 -5.67 -0.14
CA GLY A 36 4.46 -6.27 -0.35
C GLY A 36 3.96 -6.28 -1.78
N TYR A 37 2.72 -6.71 -1.91
CA TYR A 37 1.95 -6.67 -3.14
C TYR A 37 0.69 -5.84 -2.93
N LEU A 38 0.30 -5.10 -3.96
CA LEU A 38 -0.90 -4.28 -3.99
C LEU A 38 -1.60 -4.52 -5.33
N VAL A 39 -2.91 -4.76 -5.26
CA VAL A 39 -3.76 -4.99 -6.42
C VAL A 39 -4.98 -4.10 -6.32
N TYR A 40 -5.21 -3.29 -7.36
CA TYR A 40 -6.46 -2.60 -7.58
C TYR A 40 -7.19 -3.27 -8.73
N ASN A 41 -8.41 -3.73 -8.47
CA ASN A 41 -9.27 -4.34 -9.46
C ASN A 41 -10.62 -3.62 -9.43
N PHE A 42 -10.70 -2.54 -10.19
CA PHE A 42 -11.90 -1.71 -10.30
C PHE A 42 -12.66 -2.05 -11.57
N LYS A 43 -13.98 -2.10 -11.52
CA LYS A 43 -14.82 -2.57 -12.64
C LYS A 43 -14.59 -1.79 -13.94
N GLU A 44 -14.39 -0.49 -13.83
CA GLU A 44 -14.32 0.46 -14.96
C GLU A 44 -12.90 0.94 -15.27
N LYS A 45 -11.88 0.29 -14.70
CA LYS A 45 -10.46 0.62 -14.90
C LYS A 45 -9.67 -0.64 -15.20
N ASP A 46 -8.50 -0.45 -15.79
CA ASP A 46 -7.54 -1.54 -15.91
C ASP A 46 -7.07 -1.97 -14.53
N LYS A 47 -6.92 -3.29 -14.39
CA LYS A 47 -6.40 -3.89 -13.18
C LYS A 47 -4.94 -3.50 -13.02
N ASN A 48 -4.64 -2.80 -11.93
CA ASN A 48 -3.26 -2.50 -11.55
C ASN A 48 -2.76 -3.57 -10.60
N THR A 49 -1.69 -4.25 -10.97
CA THR A 49 -1.02 -5.25 -10.10
C THR A 49 0.44 -4.90 -9.97
N GLY A 50 0.95 -4.88 -8.74
CA GLY A 50 2.33 -4.47 -8.51
C GLY A 50 2.86 -4.77 -7.12
N THR A 51 4.11 -4.35 -6.91
CA THR A 51 4.81 -4.46 -5.64
C THR A 51 4.90 -3.11 -4.95
N ILE A 52 4.92 -3.15 -3.62
CA ILE A 52 5.17 -1.98 -2.78
C ILE A 52 6.49 -2.15 -2.02
N ASN A 53 7.25 -1.08 -1.94
CA ASN A 53 8.43 -0.97 -1.09
C ASN A 53 8.39 0.37 -0.38
N GLY A 54 8.36 0.35 0.94
CA GLY A 54 8.15 1.55 1.73
C GLY A 54 8.49 1.38 3.18
N ARG A 55 7.97 2.30 3.99
CA ARG A 55 8.21 2.34 5.42
C ARG A 55 6.99 2.86 6.17
N MET A 56 6.75 2.32 7.36
CA MET A 56 5.86 2.92 8.34
C MET A 56 6.51 4.15 8.98
N ASN A 57 5.79 5.26 9.01
CA ASN A 57 6.08 6.45 9.80
C ASN A 57 4.93 6.66 10.79
N GLY A 58 5.11 6.19 12.03
CA GLY A 58 4.00 6.07 12.97
C GLY A 58 2.93 5.12 12.42
N ASN A 59 1.73 5.64 12.17
CA ASN A 59 0.64 4.87 11.58
C ASN A 59 0.46 5.12 10.07
N ILE A 60 1.37 5.82 9.39
CA ILE A 60 1.31 6.07 7.95
C ILE A 60 2.34 5.19 7.23
N LEU A 61 1.89 4.29 6.37
CA LEU A 61 2.75 3.67 5.36
C LEU A 61 2.94 4.66 4.22
N ILE A 62 4.20 4.98 3.88
CA ILE A 62 4.54 5.64 2.62
C ILE A 62 5.39 4.66 1.81
N ALA A 63 4.97 4.34 0.59
CA ALA A 63 5.64 3.35 -0.25
C ALA A 63 5.67 3.78 -1.71
N GLU A 64 6.67 3.29 -2.43
CA GLU A 64 6.66 3.28 -3.88
C GLU A 64 5.93 2.02 -4.36
N TYR A 65 4.90 2.21 -5.18
CA TYR A 65 4.12 1.19 -5.84
C TYR A 65 4.54 1.09 -7.30
N THR A 66 5.21 0.00 -7.66
CA THR A 66 5.58 -0.31 -9.04
C THR A 66 4.61 -1.34 -9.60
N PHE A 67 3.88 -0.98 -10.65
CA PHE A 67 2.75 -1.77 -11.15
C PHE A 67 2.70 -1.84 -12.67
N LEU A 68 2.05 -2.89 -13.16
CA LEU A 68 1.73 -3.06 -14.56
C LEU A 68 0.29 -2.61 -14.81
N SER A 69 0.10 -1.82 -15.87
CA SER A 69 -1.19 -1.46 -16.45
C SER A 69 -1.07 -1.58 -17.97
N GLU A 70 -1.93 -2.38 -18.60
CA GLU A 70 -1.90 -2.60 -20.06
C GLU A 70 -0.51 -3.04 -20.61
N GLY A 71 0.28 -3.73 -19.79
CA GLY A 71 1.65 -4.15 -20.15
C GLY A 71 2.73 -3.08 -19.97
N ILE A 72 2.36 -1.86 -19.54
CA ILE A 72 3.29 -0.78 -19.24
C ILE A 72 3.57 -0.75 -17.74
N GLN A 73 4.86 -0.77 -17.39
CA GLN A 73 5.28 -0.61 -15.99
C GLN A 73 5.31 0.87 -15.62
N SER A 74 4.61 1.22 -14.54
CA SER A 74 4.56 2.56 -13.95
C SER A 74 4.97 2.51 -12.48
N CYS A 75 5.40 3.64 -11.92
CA CYS A 75 5.67 3.75 -10.49
C CYS A 75 5.10 5.05 -9.91
N ARG A 76 4.40 4.92 -8.78
CA ARG A 76 3.86 6.06 -8.01
C ARG A 76 4.08 5.85 -6.52
N GLN A 77 4.16 6.92 -5.75
CA GLN A 77 3.97 6.83 -4.31
C GLN A 77 2.51 6.53 -3.98
N VAL A 78 2.35 5.67 -2.98
CA VAL A 78 1.09 5.39 -2.28
C VAL A 78 1.31 5.70 -0.81
N ALA A 79 0.25 6.17 -0.15
CA ALA A 79 0.24 6.34 1.28
C ALA A 79 -0.98 5.64 1.86
N PHE A 80 -0.81 4.93 2.96
CA PHE A 80 -1.92 4.31 3.67
C PHE A 80 -1.85 4.64 5.16
N LYS A 81 -2.94 5.15 5.72
CA LYS A 81 -3.08 5.36 7.16
C LYS A 81 -3.67 4.10 7.79
N LEU A 82 -2.97 3.58 8.79
CA LEU A 82 -3.46 2.53 9.67
C LEU A 82 -4.37 3.15 10.75
N GLU A 83 -5.63 2.72 10.78
CA GLU A 83 -6.64 3.15 11.76
C GLU A 83 -7.34 1.95 12.39
N GLY A 84 -6.76 1.41 13.47
CA GLY A 84 -7.20 0.13 14.03
C GLY A 84 -6.66 -1.01 13.19
N ASP A 85 -7.56 -1.81 12.62
CA ASP A 85 -7.30 -3.00 11.80
C ASP A 85 -7.38 -2.73 10.29
N LYS A 86 -7.45 -1.45 9.89
CA LYS A 86 -7.68 -1.06 8.50
C LYS A 86 -6.66 -0.07 7.99
N PHE A 87 -6.31 -0.25 6.73
CA PHE A 87 -5.60 0.74 5.94
C PHE A 87 -6.57 1.56 5.09
N ILE A 88 -6.35 2.87 5.07
CA ILE A 88 -7.08 3.85 4.26
C ILE A 88 -6.06 4.53 3.35
N GLU A 89 -6.24 4.45 2.03
CA GLU A 89 -5.34 5.15 1.09
C GLU A 89 -5.49 6.67 1.24
N GLY A 90 -4.36 7.36 1.21
CA GLY A 90 -4.27 8.81 1.22
C GLY A 90 -3.97 9.39 -0.16
N TYR A 91 -4.55 10.55 -0.44
CA TYR A 91 -4.36 11.28 -1.69
C TYR A 91 -3.92 12.73 -1.44
N GLY A 92 -3.20 13.29 -2.41
CA GLY A 92 -2.70 14.67 -2.36
C GLY A 92 -2.01 15.08 -3.65
N GLU A 93 -1.54 16.32 -3.71
CA GLU A 93 -0.83 16.82 -4.89
C GLU A 93 0.44 16.00 -5.15
N SER A 94 0.66 15.62 -6.41
CA SER A 94 1.82 14.85 -6.84
C SER A 94 2.60 15.57 -7.93
N TYR A 95 3.90 15.28 -8.04
CA TYR A 95 4.75 15.70 -9.15
C TYR A 95 5.45 14.50 -9.79
N SER A 96 5.82 14.63 -11.06
CA SER A 96 6.59 13.61 -11.76
C SER A 96 8.09 13.92 -11.70
N ARG A 97 8.90 12.86 -11.56
CA ARG A 97 10.36 12.90 -11.70
C ARG A 97 10.86 11.54 -12.15
N ASN A 98 11.63 11.49 -13.24
CA ASN A 98 12.18 10.24 -13.80
C ASN A 98 11.11 9.15 -14.01
N ASP A 99 9.97 9.52 -14.62
CA ASP A 99 8.83 8.63 -14.89
C ASP A 99 8.19 7.99 -13.65
N ARG A 100 8.39 8.62 -12.49
CA ARG A 100 7.75 8.26 -11.22
C ARG A 100 6.94 9.42 -10.67
N PHE A 101 5.83 9.11 -10.01
CA PHE A 101 4.98 10.10 -9.35
C PHE A 101 5.23 10.10 -7.84
N PHE A 102 5.52 11.26 -7.28
CA PHE A 102 5.80 11.45 -5.85
C PHE A 102 4.81 12.45 -5.25
N PHE A 103 4.49 12.31 -3.97
CA PHE A 103 3.71 13.31 -3.26
C PHE A 103 4.54 14.59 -3.08
N LYS A 104 3.93 15.74 -3.36
CA LYS A 104 4.56 17.05 -3.12
C LYS A 104 4.57 17.41 -1.63
N TYR A 105 3.52 17.01 -0.91
CA TYR A 105 3.35 17.28 0.53
C TYR A 105 2.88 16.01 1.28
N PRO A 106 3.80 15.07 1.61
CA PRO A 106 3.44 13.82 2.29
C PRO A 106 2.80 13.99 3.67
N ASP A 107 3.08 15.11 4.36
CA ASP A 107 2.53 15.40 5.68
C ASP A 107 1.11 16.01 5.64
N SER A 108 0.62 16.34 4.44
CA SER A 108 -0.68 16.99 4.21
C SER A 108 -1.63 16.14 3.37
N LEU A 109 -1.45 14.81 3.37
CA LEU A 109 -2.29 13.88 2.64
C LEU A 109 -3.69 13.77 3.27
N ASN A 110 -4.70 13.64 2.43
CA ASN A 110 -6.08 13.40 2.86
C ASN A 110 -6.39 11.90 2.84
N PHE A 111 -6.86 11.35 3.96
CA PHE A 111 -7.17 9.93 4.16
C PHE A 111 -8.69 9.73 4.30
N ASP A 112 -9.46 10.13 3.30
CA ASP A 112 -10.93 10.05 3.26
C ASP A 112 -11.46 8.97 2.30
N SER A 113 -10.57 8.13 1.76
CA SER A 113 -10.93 7.04 0.85
C SER A 113 -12.02 6.14 1.44
N SER A 114 -13.04 5.83 0.63
CA SER A 114 -14.10 4.88 0.98
C SER A 114 -13.60 3.42 0.94
N TYR A 115 -12.48 3.16 0.26
CA TYR A 115 -11.84 1.86 0.17
C TYR A 115 -11.06 1.54 1.44
N LYS A 116 -11.79 1.10 2.48
CA LYS A 116 -11.21 0.69 3.77
C LYS A 116 -10.76 -0.77 3.68
N LEU A 117 -9.45 -0.98 3.54
CA LEU A 117 -8.86 -2.31 3.47
C LEU A 117 -8.75 -2.87 4.90
N ARG A 118 -9.52 -3.91 5.21
CA ARG A 118 -9.52 -4.54 6.54
C ARG A 118 -8.57 -5.73 6.55
N GLU A 119 -7.94 -5.97 7.69
CA GLU A 119 -7.14 -7.17 7.89
C GLU A 119 -7.97 -8.44 7.64
N THR A 120 -7.35 -9.41 6.98
CA THR A 120 -7.93 -10.71 6.60
C THR A 120 -6.83 -11.76 6.58
N ASP A 121 -7.22 -13.03 6.55
CA ASP A 121 -6.26 -14.11 6.34
C ASP A 121 -5.58 -13.98 4.98
N CYS A 122 -4.28 -14.26 4.96
CA CYS A 122 -3.51 -14.40 3.73
C CYS A 122 -3.92 -15.70 3.03
N LEU A 123 -4.24 -15.60 1.74
CA LEU A 123 -4.59 -16.74 0.88
C LEU A 123 -3.36 -17.44 0.31
#